data_AF-A0A7S1APD7-F1
#
_entry.id   AF-A0A7S1APD7-F1
#
_cell.length_a   1.000
_cell.length_b   1.000
_cell.length_c   1.000
_cell.angle_alpha   90.00
_cell.angle_beta   90.00
_cell.angle_gamma   90.00
#
_symmetry.space_group_name_H-M   'P 1'
#
loop_
_entity.id
_entity.type
_entity.pdbx_description
1 polymer ?
#
loop_
_entity_poly.entity_id
_entity_poly.type
_entity_poly.pdbx_seq_one_letter_code
_entity_poly.pdbx_strand_id
1 'polypeptide(L)'
;MAAYGTGESYGRDANRKGNPSTWQWRWHPTSPDARRAARHVFFERVAQTADDGGPLLVWRAGAADYSGIIREGLLEELIRAFVVHCEDVMQAGRAASIQAGALVRGRVVVDASGFVAKHLRHLAVLRRIVQLSSDHFPELLVTLTCVRAPTSVVSLFGLVQPWLKPTTASKVRIFAGDFGSEVRQHLGVDLTAFAASLGNASFETEHHTEAQKSLYSLRLAPPL
;
A
#
# COMPACT_ATOMS: atom_id res chain seq x y z
N MET A 1 -11.82 12.74 -4.56
CA MET A 1 -10.64 13.62 -4.71
C MET A 1 -10.70 14.98 -3.99
N ALA A 2 -11.55 15.94 -4.38
CA ALA A 2 -11.43 17.36 -3.95
C ALA A 2 -11.53 17.63 -2.43
N ALA A 3 -12.27 16.81 -1.68
CA ALA A 3 -12.35 16.93 -0.22
C ALA A 3 -11.08 16.47 0.52
N TYR A 4 -10.23 15.69 -0.15
CA TYR A 4 -9.08 15.00 0.43
C TYR A 4 -7.74 15.52 -0.09
N GLY A 5 -7.74 16.40 -1.09
CA GLY A 5 -6.50 16.94 -1.64
C GLY A 5 -6.70 18.02 -2.70
N THR A 6 -5.59 18.62 -3.08
CA THR A 6 -5.51 19.78 -3.99
C THR A 6 -4.44 19.55 -5.05
N GLY A 7 -4.30 20.47 -6.01
CA GLY A 7 -3.28 20.42 -7.06
C GLY A 7 -3.78 19.91 -8.41
N GLU A 8 -4.95 19.29 -8.46
CA GLU A 8 -5.59 18.87 -9.70
C GLU A 8 -7.04 19.36 -9.79
N SER A 9 -7.46 19.76 -10.99
CA SER A 9 -8.79 20.31 -11.26
C SER A 9 -9.56 19.42 -12.22
N TYR A 10 -10.82 19.16 -11.87
CA TYR A 10 -11.74 18.37 -12.67
C TYR A 10 -12.86 19.27 -13.23
N GLY A 11 -13.31 18.94 -14.44
CA GLY A 11 -14.50 19.49 -15.07
C GLY A 11 -15.79 18.91 -14.47
N ARG A 12 -16.93 19.46 -14.88
CA ARG A 12 -18.26 18.96 -14.48
C ARG A 12 -18.57 17.57 -15.04
N ASP A 13 -17.87 17.20 -16.11
CA ASP A 13 -17.86 15.88 -16.76
C ASP A 13 -16.92 14.88 -16.06
N ALA A 14 -16.36 15.25 -14.91
CA ALA A 14 -15.34 14.48 -14.18
C ALA A 14 -14.05 14.22 -14.98
N ASN A 15 -13.80 14.96 -16.07
CA ASN A 15 -12.51 14.92 -16.76
C ASN A 15 -11.51 15.89 -16.12
N ARG A 16 -10.25 15.48 -16.07
CA ARG A 16 -9.13 16.33 -15.65
C ARG A 16 -8.93 17.47 -16.66
N LYS A 17 -8.63 18.68 -16.19
CA LYS A 17 -8.36 19.85 -17.04
C LYS A 17 -6.87 20.07 -17.41
N GLY A 18 -5.94 19.54 -16.61
CA GLY A 18 -4.50 19.73 -16.80
C GLY A 18 -3.87 18.75 -17.80
N ASN A 19 -2.57 18.91 -18.09
CA ASN A 19 -1.80 18.02 -18.96
C ASN A 19 -1.86 16.56 -18.47
N PRO A 20 -2.40 15.60 -19.25
CA PRO A 20 -2.56 14.21 -18.79
C PRO A 20 -1.24 13.49 -18.49
N SER A 21 -0.09 13.97 -18.98
CA SER A 21 1.22 13.41 -18.66
C SER A 21 1.77 13.87 -17.31
N THR A 22 1.09 14.78 -16.61
CA THR A 22 1.49 15.21 -15.26
C THR A 22 0.42 14.82 -14.26
N TRP A 23 0.80 14.64 -13.00
CA TRP A 23 -0.15 14.44 -11.89
C TRP A 23 0.41 15.11 -10.63
N GLN A 24 -0.19 16.22 -10.23
CA GLN A 24 0.29 17.09 -9.16
C GLN A 24 -0.58 17.04 -7.90
N TRP A 25 -1.55 16.13 -7.85
CA TRP A 25 -2.44 16.03 -6.71
C TRP A 25 -1.65 15.68 -5.45
N ARG A 26 -1.99 16.37 -4.35
CA ARG A 26 -1.40 16.16 -3.04
C ARG A 26 -2.50 15.90 -2.03
N TRP A 27 -2.26 14.92 -1.16
CA TRP A 27 -3.12 14.65 -0.02
C TRP A 27 -3.15 15.87 0.90
N HIS A 28 -4.31 16.52 0.96
CA HIS A 28 -4.56 17.71 1.77
C HIS A 28 -6.05 17.77 2.14
N PRO A 29 -6.47 17.11 3.23
CA PRO A 29 -7.87 17.03 3.63
C PRO A 29 -8.47 18.39 4.00
N THR A 30 -9.50 18.81 3.25
CA THR A 30 -10.14 20.13 3.38
C THR A 30 -11.51 20.08 4.06
N SER A 31 -12.21 18.94 4.01
CA SER A 31 -13.48 18.77 4.73
C SER A 31 -13.27 18.27 6.17
N PRO A 32 -14.21 18.53 7.09
CA PRO A 32 -14.16 17.98 8.46
C PRO A 32 -14.03 16.46 8.48
N ASP A 33 -14.78 15.76 7.64
CA ASP A 33 -14.77 14.30 7.58
C ASP A 33 -13.45 13.77 7.03
N ALA A 34 -12.90 14.41 5.99
CA ALA A 34 -11.61 14.04 5.43
C ALA A 34 -10.47 14.26 6.44
N ARG A 35 -10.51 15.36 7.21
CA ARG A 35 -9.55 15.61 8.30
C ARG A 35 -9.66 14.58 9.42
N ARG A 36 -10.87 14.11 9.71
CA ARG A 36 -11.10 13.06 10.70
C ARG A 36 -10.51 11.74 10.21
N ALA A 37 -10.84 11.34 8.98
CA ALA A 37 -10.29 10.15 8.34
C ALA A 37 -8.75 10.15 8.34
N ALA A 38 -8.14 11.28 7.98
CA ALA A 38 -6.69 11.44 7.86
C ALA A 38 -5.90 11.20 9.15
N ARG A 39 -6.55 11.24 10.32
CA ARG A 39 -5.90 10.88 11.60
C ARG A 39 -5.72 9.37 11.78
N HIS A 40 -6.48 8.57 11.03
CA HIS A 40 -6.52 7.11 11.16
C HIS A 40 -6.08 6.38 9.89
N VAL A 41 -5.82 7.10 8.79
CA VAL A 41 -5.26 6.47 7.59
C VAL A 41 -3.87 5.93 7.90
N PHE A 42 -3.64 4.71 7.46
CA PHE A 42 -2.35 4.04 7.56
C PHE A 42 -1.74 3.81 6.17
N PHE A 43 -2.24 4.52 5.15
CA PHE A 43 -1.79 4.43 3.78
C PHE A 43 -1.40 5.81 3.24
N GLU A 44 -0.39 5.84 2.40
CA GLU A 44 0.03 7.04 1.68
C GLU A 44 0.77 6.70 0.39
N ARG A 45 0.87 7.68 -0.51
CA ARG A 45 1.79 7.66 -1.64
C ARG A 45 2.99 8.54 -1.31
N VAL A 46 4.20 8.00 -1.44
CA VAL A 46 5.42 8.77 -1.16
C VAL A 46 5.75 9.70 -2.33
N ALA A 47 6.62 10.68 -2.08
CA ALA A 47 7.02 11.66 -3.10
C ALA A 47 7.93 11.05 -4.17
N GLN A 48 8.71 10.04 -3.79
CA GLN A 48 9.61 9.29 -4.66
C GLN A 48 8.83 8.38 -5.61
N THR A 49 9.48 8.01 -6.71
CA THR A 49 8.96 7.09 -7.72
C THR A 49 9.86 5.86 -7.85
N ALA A 50 9.32 4.78 -8.40
CA ALA A 50 10.10 3.65 -8.85
C ALA A 50 11.02 4.03 -10.02
N ASP A 51 11.95 3.15 -10.37
CA ASP A 51 12.88 3.35 -11.50
C ASP A 51 12.16 3.59 -12.83
N ASP A 52 10.97 3.01 -13.01
CA ASP A 52 10.11 3.20 -14.19
C ASP A 52 9.19 4.44 -14.10
N GLY A 53 9.37 5.28 -13.08
CA GLY A 53 8.52 6.43 -12.79
C GLY A 53 7.21 6.09 -12.07
N GLY A 54 6.97 4.82 -11.73
CA GLY A 54 5.73 4.38 -11.11
C GLY A 54 5.54 4.89 -9.68
N PRO A 55 4.28 5.13 -9.26
CA PRO A 55 3.99 5.62 -7.92
C PRO A 55 4.33 4.56 -6.86
N LEU A 56 4.91 5.02 -5.76
CA LEU A 56 5.28 4.20 -4.61
C LEU A 56 4.32 4.46 -3.44
N LEU A 57 3.84 3.39 -2.83
CA LEU A 57 2.85 3.42 -1.76
C LEU A 57 3.40 2.79 -0.48
N VAL A 58 2.96 3.27 0.67
CA VAL A 58 3.22 2.64 1.98
C VAL A 58 1.90 2.39 2.70
N TRP A 59 1.68 1.15 3.15
CA TRP A 59 0.57 0.76 4.01
C TRP A 59 1.10 0.23 5.35
N ARG A 60 1.00 1.04 6.41
CA ARG A 60 1.40 0.73 7.80
C ARG A 60 0.33 -0.08 8.54
N ALA A 61 -0.06 -1.22 7.96
CA ALA A 61 -1.15 -2.04 8.47
C ALA A 61 -0.92 -2.54 9.91
N GLY A 62 0.34 -2.71 10.34
CA GLY A 62 0.67 -3.11 11.70
C GLY A 62 0.49 -2.03 12.77
N ALA A 63 0.62 -0.75 12.40
CA ALA A 63 0.49 0.39 13.31
C ALA A 63 -0.93 1.02 13.31
N ALA A 64 -1.84 0.51 12.49
CA ALA A 64 -3.17 1.08 12.34
C ALA A 64 -4.03 0.90 13.61
N ASP A 65 -4.67 1.98 14.07
CA ASP A 65 -5.61 1.96 15.19
C ASP A 65 -7.01 1.48 14.77
N TYR A 66 -7.11 0.19 14.43
CA TYR A 66 -8.38 -0.43 14.05
C TYR A 66 -9.45 -0.34 15.17
N SER A 67 -9.02 -0.32 16.43
CA SER A 67 -9.93 -0.19 17.56
C SER A 67 -10.54 1.20 17.64
N GLY A 68 -9.74 2.25 17.47
CA GLY A 68 -10.21 3.63 17.37
C GLY A 68 -11.15 3.83 16.19
N ILE A 69 -10.80 3.30 15.00
CA ILE A 69 -11.65 3.37 13.79
C ILE A 69 -13.05 2.81 14.07
N ILE A 70 -13.15 1.62 14.67
CA ILE A 70 -14.44 0.99 14.97
C ILE A 70 -15.18 1.73 16.09
N ARG A 71 -14.48 2.08 17.18
CA ARG A 71 -15.06 2.79 18.33
C ARG A 71 -15.68 4.12 17.93
N GLU A 72 -15.06 4.83 16.99
CA GLU A 72 -15.48 6.15 16.55
C GLU A 72 -16.37 6.13 15.31
N GLY A 73 -16.71 4.94 14.79
CA GLY A 73 -17.58 4.77 13.63
C GLY A 73 -16.97 5.28 12.31
N LEU A 74 -15.64 5.27 12.17
CA LEU A 74 -14.90 5.91 11.07
C LEU A 74 -14.65 5.00 9.86
N LEU A 75 -15.31 3.83 9.79
CA LEU A 75 -15.04 2.86 8.74
C LEU A 75 -15.36 3.44 7.35
N GLU A 76 -16.49 4.13 7.19
CA GLU A 76 -16.89 4.68 5.90
C GLU A 76 -16.00 5.85 5.47
N GLU A 77 -15.54 6.66 6.42
CA GLU A 77 -14.55 7.72 6.22
C GLU A 77 -13.21 7.15 5.77
N LEU A 78 -12.75 6.08 6.43
CA LEU A 78 -11.53 5.37 6.05
C LEU A 78 -11.65 4.75 4.66
N ILE A 79 -12.81 4.16 4.33
CA ILE A 79 -13.07 3.58 3.01
C ILE A 79 -13.07 4.66 1.94
N ARG A 80 -13.72 5.81 2.18
CA ARG A 80 -13.66 6.96 1.27
C ARG A 80 -12.23 7.48 1.08
N ALA A 81 -11.46 7.58 2.17
CA ALA A 81 -10.06 7.95 2.11
C ALA A 81 -9.23 6.95 1.29
N PHE A 82 -9.51 5.65 1.42
CA PHE A 82 -8.83 4.59 0.67
C PHE A 82 -9.19 4.62 -0.82
N VAL A 83 -10.46 4.87 -1.16
CA VAL A 83 -10.89 5.09 -2.56
C VAL A 83 -10.12 6.25 -3.19
N VAL A 84 -10.03 7.38 -2.50
CA VAL A 84 -9.24 8.55 -2.96
C VAL A 84 -7.77 8.19 -3.15
N HIS A 85 -7.20 7.41 -2.24
CA HIS A 85 -5.82 6.94 -2.35
C HIS A 85 -5.62 6.06 -3.59
N CYS A 86 -6.55 5.15 -3.89
CA CYS A 86 -6.51 4.34 -5.10
C CYS A 86 -6.67 5.20 -6.38
N GLU A 87 -7.57 6.19 -6.38
CA GLU A 87 -7.74 7.14 -7.48
C GLU A 87 -6.45 7.93 -7.75
N ASP A 88 -5.81 8.45 -6.69
CA ASP A 88 -4.52 9.16 -6.77
C ASP A 88 -3.44 8.29 -7.42
N VAL A 89 -3.31 7.03 -6.98
CA VAL A 89 -2.31 6.09 -7.50
C VAL A 89 -2.59 5.76 -8.96
N MET A 90 -3.86 5.55 -9.33
CA MET A 90 -4.24 5.26 -10.71
C MET A 90 -3.92 6.44 -11.65
N GLN A 91 -4.17 7.67 -11.20
CA GLN A 91 -3.86 8.86 -12.00
C GLN A 91 -2.34 9.12 -12.08
N ALA A 92 -1.61 8.90 -10.99
CA ALA A 92 -0.14 8.96 -11.01
C ALA A 92 0.45 7.92 -11.97
N GLY A 93 -0.04 6.68 -11.93
CA GLY A 93 0.37 5.61 -12.85
C GLY A 93 0.03 5.93 -14.31
N ARG A 94 -1.14 6.52 -14.58
CA ARG A 94 -1.51 6.99 -15.92
C ARG A 94 -0.56 8.06 -16.44
N ALA A 95 -0.23 9.06 -15.62
CA ALA A 95 0.71 10.12 -15.99
C ALA A 95 2.10 9.53 -16.29
N ALA A 96 2.61 8.64 -15.43
CA ALA A 96 3.86 7.94 -15.65
C ALA A 96 3.84 7.07 -16.93
N SER A 97 2.71 6.41 -17.21
CA SER A 97 2.56 5.59 -18.41
C SER A 97 2.66 6.41 -19.70
N ILE A 98 2.06 7.60 -19.71
CA ILE A 98 2.12 8.52 -20.86
C ILE A 98 3.56 9.00 -21.06
N GLN A 99 4.27 9.32 -19.98
CA GLN A 99 5.68 9.75 -20.05
C GLN A 99 6.60 8.63 -20.53
N ALA A 100 6.39 7.40 -20.06
CA ALA A 100 7.22 6.25 -20.38
C ALA A 100 6.91 5.61 -21.75
N GLY A 101 5.73 5.88 -22.32
CA GLY A 101 5.24 5.18 -23.52
C GLY A 101 4.94 3.69 -23.27
N ALA A 102 4.79 3.28 -22.01
CA ALA A 102 4.53 1.91 -21.58
C ALA A 102 3.61 1.89 -20.35
N LEU A 103 2.96 0.76 -20.06
CA LEU A 103 2.09 0.66 -18.88
C LEU A 103 2.91 0.70 -17.59
N VAL A 104 2.70 1.73 -16.78
CA VAL A 104 3.30 1.93 -15.46
C VAL A 104 2.23 1.84 -14.38
N ARG A 105 2.53 1.14 -13.29
CA ARG A 105 1.59 0.84 -12.19
C ARG A 105 2.21 1.07 -10.82
N GLY A 106 1.36 1.10 -9.80
CA GLY A 106 1.80 1.33 -8.42
C GLY A 106 2.54 0.15 -7.82
N ARG A 107 3.38 0.43 -6.82
CA ARG A 107 4.12 -0.55 -6.02
C ARG A 107 3.96 -0.22 -4.55
N VAL A 108 3.51 -1.19 -3.76
CA VAL A 108 3.23 -0.95 -2.35
C VAL A 108 4.20 -1.68 -1.44
N VAL A 109 4.70 -0.96 -0.44
CA VAL A 109 5.30 -1.53 0.76
C VAL A 109 4.23 -1.64 1.83
N VAL A 110 4.00 -2.86 2.31
CA VAL A 110 3.16 -3.11 3.48
C VAL A 110 4.08 -3.27 4.68
N ASP A 111 4.03 -2.30 5.58
CA ASP A 111 4.77 -2.39 6.82
C ASP A 111 3.94 -3.16 7.86
N ALA A 112 4.46 -4.34 8.20
CA ALA A 112 3.83 -5.26 9.13
C ALA A 112 4.40 -5.15 10.55
N SER A 113 5.26 -4.17 10.83
CA SER A 113 5.74 -3.90 12.19
C SER A 113 4.56 -3.59 13.14
N GLY A 114 4.51 -4.25 14.29
CA GLY A 114 3.41 -4.14 15.24
C GLY A 114 2.16 -4.95 14.89
N PHE A 115 2.13 -5.67 13.76
CA PHE A 115 0.99 -6.53 13.40
C PHE A 115 0.94 -7.77 14.31
N VAL A 116 0.02 -7.77 15.27
CA VAL A 116 -0.13 -8.83 16.29
C VAL A 116 -1.53 -9.48 16.24
N ALA A 117 -1.69 -10.62 16.90
CA ALA A 117 -2.94 -11.40 16.93
C ALA A 117 -4.18 -10.58 17.34
N LYS A 118 -4.03 -9.52 18.14
CA LYS A 118 -5.15 -8.62 18.49
C LYS A 118 -5.83 -7.99 17.26
N HIS A 119 -5.12 -7.81 16.15
CA HIS A 119 -5.69 -7.27 14.91
C HIS A 119 -6.64 -8.25 14.22
N LEU A 120 -6.59 -9.54 14.57
CA LEU A 120 -7.51 -10.54 14.04
C LEU A 120 -8.97 -10.24 14.38
N ARG A 121 -9.24 -9.59 15.51
CA ARG A 121 -10.60 -9.15 15.87
C ARG A 121 -11.15 -8.08 14.93
N HIS A 122 -10.29 -7.45 14.13
CA HIS A 122 -10.62 -6.40 13.17
C HIS A 122 -10.48 -6.87 11.71
N LEU A 123 -10.41 -8.18 11.47
CA LEU A 123 -10.32 -8.76 10.13
C LEU A 123 -11.43 -8.29 9.18
N ALA A 124 -12.61 -7.93 9.69
CA ALA A 124 -13.70 -7.39 8.87
C ALA A 124 -13.32 -6.08 8.16
N VAL A 125 -12.54 -5.20 8.81
CA VAL A 125 -12.05 -3.94 8.21
C VAL A 125 -11.08 -4.24 7.07
N LEU A 126 -10.10 -5.12 7.34
CA LEU A 126 -9.12 -5.54 6.34
C LEU A 126 -9.79 -6.23 5.14
N ARG A 127 -10.75 -7.12 5.41
CA ARG A 127 -11.54 -7.79 4.37
C ARG A 127 -12.28 -6.79 3.50
N ARG A 128 -12.88 -5.76 4.09
CA ARG A 128 -13.60 -4.72 3.34
C ARG A 128 -12.67 -3.95 2.40
N ILE A 129 -11.47 -3.58 2.86
CA ILE A 129 -10.45 -2.90 2.05
C ILE A 129 -9.97 -3.80 0.90
N VAL A 130 -9.66 -5.08 1.20
CA VAL A 130 -9.24 -6.07 0.20
C VAL A 130 -10.31 -6.29 -0.86
N GLN A 131 -11.58 -6.48 -0.46
CA GLN A 131 -12.69 -6.66 -1.40
C GLN A 131 -12.89 -5.41 -2.26
N LEU A 132 -12.92 -4.22 -1.65
CA LEU A 132 -13.11 -2.97 -2.37
C LEU A 132 -12.01 -2.77 -3.43
N SER A 133 -10.74 -2.93 -3.06
CA SER A 133 -9.61 -2.82 -4.00
C SER A 133 -9.67 -3.88 -5.10
N SER A 134 -9.96 -5.13 -4.77
CA SER A 134 -10.12 -6.22 -5.74
C SER A 134 -11.21 -5.93 -6.78
N ASP A 135 -12.34 -5.37 -6.36
CA ASP A 135 -13.53 -5.25 -7.19
C ASP A 135 -13.53 -3.96 -8.02
N HIS A 136 -13.01 -2.86 -7.48
CA HIS A 136 -13.08 -1.54 -8.11
C HIS A 136 -11.74 -1.03 -8.64
N PHE A 137 -10.62 -1.57 -8.15
CA PHE A 137 -9.27 -1.16 -8.56
C PHE A 137 -8.41 -2.37 -8.95
N PRO A 138 -8.90 -3.22 -9.88
CA PRO A 138 -8.13 -4.37 -10.32
C PRO A 138 -6.82 -3.92 -10.96
N GLU A 139 -5.76 -4.70 -10.77
CA GLU A 139 -4.46 -4.46 -11.42
C GLU A 139 -3.82 -3.09 -11.13
N LEU A 140 -4.24 -2.38 -10.07
CA LEU A 140 -3.64 -1.11 -9.65
C LEU A 140 -2.14 -1.24 -9.31
N LEU A 141 -1.78 -2.39 -8.74
CA LEU A 141 -0.44 -2.67 -8.22
C LEU A 141 0.26 -3.74 -9.05
N VAL A 142 1.56 -3.56 -9.28
CA VAL A 142 2.45 -4.58 -9.85
C VAL A 142 3.13 -5.41 -8.76
N THR A 143 3.41 -4.82 -7.59
CA THR A 143 4.05 -5.50 -6.45
C THR A 143 3.34 -5.19 -5.14
N LEU A 144 3.32 -6.17 -4.23
CA LEU A 144 2.91 -6.00 -2.84
C LEU A 144 4.02 -6.58 -1.94
N THR A 145 4.84 -5.69 -1.39
CA THR A 145 6.07 -6.02 -0.65
C THR A 145 5.83 -5.83 0.84
N CYS A 146 5.61 -6.92 1.56
CA CYS A 146 5.47 -6.88 3.01
C CYS A 146 6.86 -6.91 3.67
N VAL A 147 7.16 -5.91 4.51
CA VAL A 147 8.45 -5.75 5.19
C VAL A 147 8.25 -5.68 6.70
N ARG A 148 9.34 -5.89 7.47
CA ARG A 148 9.33 -5.91 8.95
C ARG A 148 8.27 -6.86 9.51
N ALA A 149 8.05 -7.97 8.81
CA ALA A 149 7.07 -8.95 9.18
C ALA A 149 7.60 -9.78 10.36
N PRO A 150 7.01 -9.70 11.57
CA PRO A 150 7.28 -10.71 12.59
C PRO A 150 6.86 -12.09 12.06
N THR A 151 7.45 -13.14 12.59
CA THR A 151 7.21 -14.53 12.16
C THR A 151 5.72 -14.90 12.13
N SER A 152 4.91 -14.30 13.02
CA SER A 152 3.45 -14.44 13.07
C SER A 152 2.72 -13.95 11.82
N VAL A 153 3.27 -12.98 11.07
CA VAL A 153 2.62 -12.41 9.89
C VAL A 153 2.48 -13.42 8.77
N VAL A 154 3.39 -14.38 8.63
CA VAL A 154 3.25 -15.46 7.64
C VAL A 154 1.99 -16.29 7.91
N SER A 155 1.75 -16.65 9.17
CA SER A 155 0.53 -17.36 9.56
C SER A 155 -0.73 -16.52 9.35
N LEU A 156 -0.65 -15.22 9.62
CA LEU A 156 -1.77 -14.29 9.45
C LEU A 156 -2.07 -14.03 7.98
N PHE A 157 -1.06 -13.97 7.11
CA PHE A 157 -1.25 -13.83 5.67
C PHE A 157 -2.04 -15.00 5.11
N GLY A 158 -1.78 -16.24 5.58
CA GLY A 158 -2.57 -17.41 5.20
C GLY A 158 -4.07 -17.28 5.48
N LEU A 159 -4.47 -16.46 6.47
CA LEU A 159 -5.89 -16.18 6.76
C LEU A 159 -6.51 -15.14 5.82
N VAL A 160 -5.71 -14.21 5.29
CA VAL A 160 -6.15 -13.12 4.40
C VAL A 160 -6.06 -13.53 2.93
N GLN A 161 -5.13 -14.42 2.59
CA GLN A 161 -4.89 -14.92 1.24
C GLN A 161 -6.15 -15.41 0.52
N PRO A 162 -7.11 -16.12 1.15
CA PRO A 162 -8.35 -16.56 0.50
C PRO A 162 -9.24 -15.41 0.00
N TRP A 163 -9.01 -14.17 0.45
CA TRP A 163 -9.75 -12.99 -0.01
C TRP A 163 -9.06 -12.29 -1.17
N LEU A 164 -7.85 -12.70 -1.53
CA LEU A 164 -7.10 -12.16 -2.65
C LEU A 164 -7.43 -12.94 -3.92
N LYS A 165 -7.62 -12.22 -5.03
CA LYS A 165 -7.60 -12.83 -6.36
C LYS A 165 -6.23 -13.48 -6.62
N PRO A 166 -6.15 -14.57 -7.41
CA PRO A 166 -4.89 -15.24 -7.70
C PRO A 166 -3.82 -14.29 -8.28
N THR A 167 -4.22 -13.32 -9.11
CA THR A 167 -3.32 -12.31 -9.69
C THR A 167 -2.77 -11.34 -8.66
N THR A 168 -3.50 -11.04 -7.59
CA THR A 168 -3.00 -10.20 -6.48
C THR A 168 -2.12 -11.03 -5.55
N ALA A 169 -2.51 -12.26 -5.24
CA ALA A 169 -1.75 -13.16 -4.38
C ALA A 169 -0.34 -13.43 -4.95
N SER A 170 -0.21 -13.60 -6.27
CA SER A 170 1.09 -13.84 -6.92
C SER A 170 2.06 -12.66 -6.85
N LYS A 171 1.57 -11.44 -6.59
CA LYS A 171 2.37 -10.21 -6.44
C LYS A 171 2.91 -10.02 -5.02
N VAL A 172 2.41 -10.79 -4.06
CA VAL A 172 2.79 -10.69 -2.66
C VAL A 172 4.15 -11.32 -2.42
N ARG A 173 5.04 -10.56 -1.77
CA ARG A 173 6.29 -11.05 -1.20
C ARG A 173 6.39 -10.60 0.24
N ILE A 174 6.73 -11.51 1.15
CA ILE A 174 6.86 -11.25 2.57
C ILE A 174 8.32 -11.40 2.96
N PHE A 175 8.90 -10.33 3.48
CA PHE A 175 10.28 -10.25 3.89
C PHE A 175 10.36 -10.10 5.41
N ALA A 176 10.93 -11.11 6.05
CA ALA A 176 11.27 -11.11 7.47
C ALA A 176 12.80 -11.02 7.60
N GLY A 177 13.30 -10.05 8.35
CA GLY A 177 14.74 -9.92 8.64
C GLY A 177 15.56 -9.03 7.70
N ASP A 178 16.69 -9.55 7.19
CA ASP A 178 17.58 -8.84 6.26
C ASP A 178 17.27 -9.23 4.81
N PHE A 179 16.92 -8.24 3.99
CA PHE A 179 16.31 -8.43 2.68
C PHE A 179 16.62 -7.32 1.67
N GLY A 180 17.66 -6.51 1.89
CA GLY A 180 17.89 -5.28 1.13
C GLY A 180 17.87 -5.46 -0.40
N SER A 181 18.65 -6.40 -0.93
CA SER A 181 18.75 -6.64 -2.38
C SER A 181 17.50 -7.26 -3.00
N GLU A 182 16.85 -8.20 -2.30
CA GLU A 182 15.64 -8.86 -2.79
C GLU A 182 14.43 -7.92 -2.79
N VAL A 183 14.32 -7.08 -1.76
CA VAL A 183 13.29 -6.03 -1.69
C VAL A 183 13.49 -5.03 -2.81
N ARG A 184 14.72 -4.60 -3.08
CA ARG A 184 15.05 -3.73 -4.22
C ARG A 184 14.64 -4.35 -5.57
N GLN A 185 14.92 -5.64 -5.76
CA GLN A 185 14.58 -6.36 -6.98
C GLN A 185 13.06 -6.42 -7.19
N HIS A 186 12.31 -6.71 -6.13
CA HIS A 186 10.85 -6.79 -6.21
C HIS A 186 10.19 -5.41 -6.32
N LEU A 187 10.65 -4.42 -5.55
CA LEU A 187 10.11 -3.05 -5.58
C LEU A 187 10.56 -2.23 -6.78
N GLY A 188 11.66 -2.58 -7.45
CA GLY A 188 12.21 -1.72 -8.50
C GLY A 188 12.64 -0.33 -7.99
N VAL A 189 12.96 -0.22 -6.69
CA VAL A 189 13.52 0.97 -6.04
C VAL A 189 14.11 0.58 -4.70
N ASP A 190 15.08 1.34 -4.21
CA ASP A 190 15.66 1.13 -2.88
C ASP A 190 14.63 1.42 -1.79
N LEU A 191 14.61 0.63 -0.71
CA LEU A 191 13.66 0.81 0.38
C LEU A 191 13.87 2.16 1.08
N THR A 192 15.05 2.78 0.98
CA THR A 192 15.32 4.14 1.48
C THR A 192 14.42 5.20 0.86
N ALA A 193 13.82 4.95 -0.32
CA ALA A 193 12.76 5.81 -0.88
C ALA A 193 11.56 5.99 0.06
N PHE A 194 11.40 5.08 1.04
CA PHE A 194 10.33 5.09 2.03
C PHE A 194 10.78 5.54 3.42
N ALA A 195 12.01 6.06 3.58
CA ALA A 195 12.58 6.35 4.90
C ALA A 195 11.77 7.36 5.73
N ALA A 196 11.27 8.42 5.09
CA ALA A 196 10.40 9.40 5.75
C ALA A 196 9.09 8.78 6.26
N SER A 197 8.60 7.73 5.59
CA SER A 197 7.32 7.08 5.83
C SER A 197 7.40 5.92 6.82
N LEU A 198 8.53 5.22 6.84
CA LEU A 198 8.76 4.03 7.67
C LEU A 198 9.55 4.33 8.95
N GLY A 199 10.25 5.46 8.98
CA GLY A 199 11.22 5.85 10.02
C GLY A 199 12.64 5.37 9.70
N ASN A 200 13.67 6.08 10.15
CA ASN A 200 15.07 5.73 9.85
C ASN A 200 15.56 4.45 10.56
N ALA A 201 14.95 4.06 11.67
CA ALA A 201 15.28 2.83 12.40
C ALA A 201 14.90 1.53 11.66
N SER A 202 14.22 1.65 10.52
CA SER A 202 13.64 0.54 9.74
C SER A 202 14.62 -0.17 8.82
N PHE A 203 15.82 0.39 8.68
CA PHE A 203 16.86 -0.02 7.73
C PHE A 203 18.05 -0.67 8.44
N GLU A 204 18.03 -0.74 9.77
CA GLU A 204 19.02 -1.48 10.53
C GLU A 204 18.71 -2.99 10.43
N THR A 205 19.62 -3.70 9.79
CA THR A 205 19.61 -5.14 9.58
C THR A 205 19.68 -5.90 10.90
N GLU A 206 18.58 -6.52 11.33
CA GLU A 206 18.67 -7.67 12.24
C GLU A 206 19.18 -8.87 11.43
N HIS A 207 20.38 -9.37 11.75
CA HIS A 207 20.98 -10.52 11.10
C HIS A 207 20.20 -11.81 11.47
N HIS A 208 19.35 -12.27 10.56
CA HIS A 208 18.70 -13.57 10.66
C HIS A 208 19.52 -14.69 10.02
N THR A 209 19.51 -15.87 10.63
CA THR A 209 20.26 -17.05 10.17
C THR A 209 19.69 -17.65 8.87
N GLU A 210 20.52 -18.34 8.11
CA GLU A 210 20.22 -18.90 6.78
C GLU A 210 19.01 -19.88 6.77
N ALA A 211 18.78 -20.57 7.89
CA ALA A 211 17.61 -21.44 8.10
C ALA A 211 16.29 -20.65 8.16
N GLN A 212 16.31 -19.41 8.63
CA GLN A 212 15.14 -18.53 8.66
C GLN A 212 14.84 -18.03 7.23
N LYS A 213 15.86 -17.66 6.45
CA LYS A 213 15.72 -17.23 5.04
C LYS A 213 15.03 -18.29 4.16
N SER A 214 15.39 -19.56 4.32
CA SER A 214 14.83 -20.68 3.56
C SER A 214 13.34 -20.95 3.85
N LEU A 215 12.90 -20.79 5.10
CA LEU A 215 11.50 -21.02 5.48
C LEU A 215 10.53 -19.96 4.90
N TYR A 216 11.03 -18.76 4.60
CA TYR A 216 10.25 -17.64 4.06
C TYR A 216 10.16 -17.64 2.52
N SER A 217 11.22 -18.07 1.82
CA SER A 217 11.19 -18.21 0.36
C SER A 217 10.33 -19.40 -0.10
N LEU A 218 10.26 -20.47 0.71
CA LEU A 218 9.52 -21.70 0.38
C LEU A 218 7.98 -21.61 0.49
N ARG A 219 7.41 -20.58 1.14
CA ARG A 219 5.95 -20.46 1.33
C ARG A 219 5.23 -19.51 0.35
N LEU A 220 5.94 -19.00 -0.66
CA LEU A 220 5.41 -18.05 -1.64
C LEU A 220 5.38 -18.61 -3.08
N ALA A 221 5.66 -19.90 -3.26
CA ALA A 221 5.30 -20.58 -4.50
C ALA A 221 3.77 -20.68 -4.57
N PRO A 222 3.14 -20.34 -5.71
CA PRO A 222 1.72 -20.60 -5.89
C PRO A 222 1.48 -22.11 -5.69
N PRO A 223 0.33 -22.52 -5.12
CA PRO A 223 -0.03 -23.93 -5.19
C PRO A 223 -0.06 -24.34 -6.67
N LEU A 224 0.59 -25.47 -6.97
CA LEU A 224 0.55 -26.13 -8.27
C LEU A 224 -0.91 -26.34 -8.72
#